data_AF-A0A892I756-F1
#
_entry.id   AF-A0A892I756-F1
#
_cell.length_a   1.000
_cell.length_b   1.000
_cell.length_c   1.000
_cell.angle_alpha   90.00
_cell.angle_beta   90.00
_cell.angle_gamma   90.00
#
_symmetry.space_group_name_H-M   'P 1'
#
loop_
_entity.id
_entity.type
_entity.pdbx_description
1 polymer ?
#
loop_
_entity_poly.entity_id
_entity_poly.type
_entity_poly.pdbx_seq_one_letter_code
_entity_poly.pdbx_strand_id
1 'polypeptide(L)'
;MRITTDIGPDFDMLRDVPAAIVLDDSVWPPRRARRADFDGIARGDASQRELGLMLLDLYALAAQSAIGEFECRFLSLLQALVPFEAAWTGVATHAATGPVMHNSFLYRLPHAFFGDWQRVRDCDPLARRTRDGHGRALRLSVIEPGLDVRFRDWCVKYGLAQLMCVCTLDRRFGLTTFMSIYRRGLNQPFGDDDACRVEQVIPHLAAALTINRAAQLTRERGDGAGPVARALCDNFGVLHHADHGFDDVLRAEWPGWAGARVPEPLVAHLRRRSTQPFVGAALRIQCVPIAGLFQIEARPRSLLDRLSPRELAAIRFYGAGRSHKEVAQQMAISPTTVRHYLRCAYRKLGMHDKSQIAGVLGAIGGERCADAIERGDDVR
;
A
#
# COMPACT_ATOMS: atom_id res chain seq x y z
N MET A 1 -2.04 26.44 1.78
CA MET A 1 -2.81 25.88 2.90
C MET A 1 -1.82 25.26 3.87
N ARG A 2 -1.61 25.85 5.06
CA ARG A 2 -0.68 25.32 6.07
C ARG A 2 -1.32 24.08 6.68
N ILE A 3 -0.77 22.91 6.37
CA ILE A 3 -1.18 21.63 6.94
C ILE A 3 -0.38 21.47 8.23
N THR A 4 -1.00 21.74 9.38
CA THR A 4 -0.48 21.36 10.69
C THR A 4 -0.89 19.92 10.94
N THR A 5 0.01 18.96 10.70
CA THR A 5 -0.10 17.60 11.25
C THR A 5 0.23 17.66 12.74
N ASP A 6 -0.73 18.12 13.54
CA ASP A 6 -0.65 17.98 14.99
C ASP A 6 -1.04 16.53 15.32
N ILE A 7 -0.04 15.65 15.32
CA ILE A 7 -0.20 14.26 15.73
C ILE A 7 -0.27 14.29 17.25
N GLY A 8 -1.49 14.25 17.79
CA GLY A 8 -1.72 14.11 19.23
C GLY A 8 -0.92 12.93 19.83
N PRO A 9 -0.48 13.04 21.09
CA PRO A 9 0.44 12.08 21.68
C PRO A 9 -0.33 10.84 22.15
N ASP A 10 -0.65 9.93 21.24
CA ASP A 10 -1.32 8.68 21.60
C ASP A 10 -0.30 7.54 21.73
N PHE A 11 -0.09 7.06 22.95
CA PHE A 11 0.88 6.02 23.30
C PHE A 11 0.53 4.65 22.67
N ASP A 12 -0.69 4.45 22.15
CA ASP A 12 -1.12 3.24 21.45
C ASP A 12 -0.64 3.12 19.99
N MET A 13 -0.09 4.19 19.41
CA MET A 13 0.38 4.22 18.00
C MET A 13 1.47 3.19 17.67
N LEU A 14 2.18 2.67 18.69
CA LEU A 14 3.26 1.69 18.53
C LEU A 14 2.76 0.25 18.36
N ARG A 15 1.59 -0.11 18.91
CA ARG A 15 1.02 -1.45 18.76
C ARG A 15 0.49 -1.72 17.36
N ASP A 16 0.10 -0.66 16.67
CA ASP A 16 -0.52 -0.69 15.34
C ASP A 16 0.47 -0.41 14.20
N VAL A 17 1.77 -0.34 14.49
CA VAL A 17 2.78 -0.14 13.45
C VAL A 17 2.86 -1.41 12.60
N PRO A 18 2.65 -1.33 11.27
CA PRO A 18 2.74 -2.50 10.41
C PRO A 18 4.15 -3.10 10.46
N ALA A 19 4.22 -4.44 10.39
CA ALA A 19 5.49 -5.13 10.26
C ALA A 19 6.20 -4.67 8.97
N ALA A 20 7.52 -4.59 9.01
CA ALA A 20 8.30 -4.32 7.81
C ALA A 20 8.24 -5.52 6.85
N ILE A 21 8.15 -5.22 5.56
CA ILE A 21 8.01 -6.23 4.50
C ILE A 21 9.39 -6.67 4.07
N VAL A 22 9.67 -7.96 4.18
CA VAL A 22 10.91 -8.52 3.62
C VAL A 22 10.74 -8.63 2.11
N LEU A 23 11.61 -7.94 1.38
CA LEU A 23 11.63 -7.99 -0.08
C LEU A 23 12.24 -9.30 -0.53
N ASP A 24 11.54 -9.96 -1.46
CA ASP A 24 12.05 -11.12 -2.17
C ASP A 24 12.92 -10.65 -3.34
N ASP A 25 14.22 -10.92 -3.26
CA ASP A 25 15.18 -10.66 -4.34
C ASP A 25 15.22 -11.79 -5.37
N SER A 26 14.46 -12.87 -5.15
CA SER A 26 14.34 -14.00 -6.07
C SER A 26 13.12 -13.84 -7.00
N VAL A 27 13.45 -13.73 -8.30
CA VAL A 27 12.55 -13.93 -9.45
C VAL A 27 11.48 -12.85 -9.66
N TRP A 28 11.92 -11.70 -10.18
CA TRP A 28 11.08 -10.85 -11.01
C TRP A 28 11.56 -10.91 -12.46
N PRO A 29 10.68 -11.08 -13.47
CA PRO A 29 11.10 -11.18 -14.87
C PRO A 29 11.93 -9.96 -15.28
N PRO A 30 13.03 -10.12 -16.04
CA PRO A 30 13.87 -8.98 -16.39
C PRO A 30 13.06 -7.94 -17.16
N ARG A 31 13.19 -6.67 -16.77
CA ARG A 31 12.57 -5.54 -17.47
C ARG A 31 13.65 -4.84 -18.28
N ARG A 32 13.32 -4.43 -19.50
CA ARG A 32 14.21 -3.61 -20.32
C ARG A 32 14.48 -2.30 -19.59
N ALA A 33 15.75 -1.99 -19.37
CA ALA A 33 16.15 -0.73 -18.76
C ALA A 33 15.84 0.43 -19.72
N ARG A 34 15.23 1.50 -19.19
CA ARG A 34 14.88 2.70 -19.97
C ARG A 34 16.15 3.42 -20.45
N ARG A 35 17.25 3.30 -19.70
CA ARG A 35 18.55 3.85 -20.10
C ARG A 35 19.04 3.36 -21.46
N ALA A 36 18.71 2.12 -21.85
CA ALA A 36 19.14 1.51 -23.12
C ALA A 36 18.54 2.23 -24.35
N ASP A 37 17.46 2.99 -24.16
CA ASP A 37 16.85 3.78 -25.24
C ASP A 37 17.66 5.06 -25.56
N PHE A 38 18.70 5.35 -24.79
CA PHE A 38 19.57 6.53 -24.91
C PHE A 38 21.05 6.16 -25.10
N ASP A 39 21.35 4.90 -25.44
CA ASP A 39 22.69 4.44 -25.78
C ASP A 39 23.24 5.23 -27.00
N GLY A 40 24.52 5.61 -26.96
CA GLY A 40 25.22 6.33 -28.05
C GLY A 40 25.22 7.86 -27.97
N ILE A 41 24.50 8.49 -27.03
CA ILE A 41 24.52 9.96 -26.85
C ILE A 41 25.72 10.34 -25.96
N ALA A 42 26.91 10.57 -26.51
CA ALA A 42 28.11 10.89 -25.72
C ALA A 42 28.35 12.40 -25.54
N ARG A 43 28.56 12.84 -24.28
CA ARG A 43 29.42 13.96 -23.78
C ARG A 43 29.03 14.34 -22.34
N GLY A 44 29.95 14.29 -21.37
CA GLY A 44 29.76 14.78 -19.99
C GLY A 44 30.49 13.99 -18.89
N ASP A 45 30.51 14.53 -17.67
CA ASP A 45 31.05 13.91 -16.44
C ASP A 45 30.38 12.54 -16.16
N ALA A 46 31.20 11.51 -15.94
CA ALA A 46 30.76 10.12 -15.79
C ALA A 46 29.83 9.92 -14.58
N SER A 47 30.09 10.60 -13.45
CA SER A 47 29.30 10.39 -12.22
C SER A 47 27.89 10.96 -12.32
N GLN A 48 27.75 12.17 -12.88
CA GLN A 48 26.44 12.81 -13.11
C GLN A 48 25.63 12.04 -14.15
N ARG A 49 26.31 11.45 -15.13
CA ARG A 49 25.67 10.60 -16.15
C ARG A 49 25.12 9.31 -15.56
N GLU A 50 25.86 8.62 -14.68
CA GLU A 50 25.38 7.41 -14.01
C GLU A 50 24.09 7.65 -13.23
N LEU A 51 24.03 8.75 -12.47
CA LEU A 51 22.82 9.15 -11.77
C LEU A 51 21.68 9.42 -12.76
N GLY A 52 21.90 10.23 -13.80
CA GLY A 52 20.88 10.53 -14.81
C GLY A 52 20.30 9.28 -15.47
N LEU A 53 21.13 8.30 -15.81
CA LEU A 53 20.70 7.03 -16.39
C LEU A 53 19.94 6.16 -15.37
N MET A 54 20.37 6.15 -14.11
CA MET A 54 19.65 5.47 -13.03
C MET A 54 18.26 6.08 -12.82
N LEU A 55 18.13 7.41 -12.88
CA LEU A 55 16.84 8.09 -12.74
C LEU A 55 15.85 7.74 -13.87
N LEU A 56 16.34 7.57 -15.10
CA LEU A 56 15.49 7.09 -16.21
C LEU A 56 14.88 5.72 -15.91
N ASP A 57 15.69 4.80 -15.38
CA ASP A 57 15.20 3.49 -14.99
C ASP A 57 14.28 3.55 -13.77
N LEU A 58 14.60 4.36 -12.77
CA LEU A 58 13.77 4.55 -11.57
C LEU A 58 12.34 4.94 -11.94
N TYR A 59 12.18 5.93 -12.82
CA TYR A 59 10.85 6.38 -13.24
C TYR A 59 10.12 5.36 -14.11
N ALA A 60 10.84 4.62 -14.95
CA ALA A 60 10.25 3.52 -15.72
C ALA A 60 9.75 2.40 -14.79
N LEU A 61 10.54 2.04 -13.78
CA LEU A 61 10.16 1.06 -12.76
C LEU A 61 8.94 1.53 -11.98
N ALA A 62 8.89 2.80 -11.58
CA ALA A 62 7.75 3.37 -10.87
C ALA A 62 6.44 3.17 -11.65
N ALA A 63 6.44 3.46 -12.94
CA ALA A 63 5.25 3.34 -13.78
C ALA A 63 4.81 1.89 -14.07
N GLN A 64 5.71 0.91 -13.96
CA GLN A 64 5.48 -0.44 -14.50
C GLN A 64 5.46 -1.56 -13.46
N SER A 65 6.05 -1.35 -12.29
CA SER A 65 6.23 -2.40 -11.28
C SER A 65 5.11 -2.39 -10.25
N ALA A 66 4.79 -3.57 -9.71
CA ALA A 66 3.91 -3.67 -8.54
C ALA A 66 4.58 -3.10 -7.28
N ILE A 67 3.78 -2.87 -6.24
CA ILE A 67 4.30 -2.53 -4.90
C ILE A 67 5.09 -3.74 -4.36
N GLY A 68 6.26 -3.51 -3.77
CA GLY A 68 7.23 -4.53 -3.35
C GLY A 68 8.25 -4.84 -4.45
N GLU A 69 7.79 -5.10 -5.68
CA GLU A 69 8.69 -5.25 -6.85
C GLU A 69 9.47 -3.95 -7.08
N PHE A 70 8.78 -2.80 -7.03
CA PHE A 70 9.39 -1.50 -7.22
C PHE A 70 10.54 -1.24 -6.25
N GLU A 71 10.31 -1.43 -4.95
CA GLU A 71 11.29 -1.18 -3.90
C GLU A 71 12.51 -2.11 -4.03
N CYS A 72 12.28 -3.39 -4.35
CA CYS A 72 13.36 -4.35 -4.60
C CYS A 72 14.24 -3.95 -5.78
N ARG A 73 13.62 -3.57 -6.90
CA ARG A 73 14.36 -3.15 -8.10
C ARG A 73 15.03 -1.79 -7.93
N PHE A 74 14.40 -0.85 -7.23
CA PHE A 74 15.01 0.42 -6.86
C PHE A 74 16.30 0.20 -6.05
N LEU A 75 16.27 -0.67 -5.04
CA LEU A 75 17.45 -0.95 -4.23
C LEU A 75 18.55 -1.65 -5.04
N SER A 76 18.17 -2.48 -6.01
CA SER A 76 19.12 -3.07 -6.97
C SER A 76 19.77 -2.00 -7.87
N LEU A 77 19.00 -1.01 -8.35
CA LEU A 77 19.54 0.13 -9.10
C LEU A 77 20.46 1.00 -8.24
N LEU A 78 20.07 1.24 -6.97
CA LEU A 78 20.85 2.02 -6.03
C LEU A 78 22.18 1.35 -5.70
N GLN A 79 22.19 0.01 -5.55
CA GLN A 79 23.40 -0.75 -5.24
C GLN A 79 24.49 -0.60 -6.31
N ALA A 80 24.11 -0.40 -7.58
CA ALA A 80 25.05 -0.11 -8.66
C ALA A 80 25.66 1.30 -8.56
N LEU A 81 24.95 2.26 -7.95
CA LEU A 81 25.42 3.63 -7.75
C LEU A 81 26.20 3.79 -6.44
N VAL A 82 25.77 3.12 -5.37
CA VAL A 82 26.40 3.14 -4.05
C VAL A 82 26.43 1.69 -3.54
N PRO A 83 27.60 1.04 -3.44
CA PRO A 83 27.67 -0.33 -2.96
C PRO A 83 27.23 -0.45 -1.49
N PHE A 84 26.33 -1.39 -1.21
CA PHE A 84 25.87 -1.79 0.12
C PHE A 84 25.35 -3.24 0.08
N GLU A 85 25.28 -3.90 1.24
CA GLU A 85 24.88 -5.30 1.34
C GLU A 85 23.42 -5.49 1.78
N ALA A 86 22.87 -4.52 2.51
CA ALA A 86 21.50 -4.54 3.03
C ALA A 86 20.91 -3.12 3.09
N ALA A 87 19.59 -3.02 3.07
CA ALA A 87 18.89 -1.74 3.15
C ALA A 87 17.53 -1.83 3.82
N TRP A 88 17.06 -0.70 4.35
CA TRP A 88 15.73 -0.49 4.88
C TRP A 88 15.20 0.86 4.40
N THR A 89 14.06 0.86 3.72
CA THR A 89 13.45 2.07 3.17
C THR A 89 11.94 2.06 3.39
N GLY A 90 11.30 3.23 3.33
CA GLY A 90 9.87 3.32 3.51
C GLY A 90 9.38 4.73 3.71
N VAL A 91 8.13 4.81 4.17
CA VAL A 91 7.44 6.05 4.48
C VAL A 91 7.14 6.07 5.98
N ALA A 92 7.42 7.19 6.61
CA ALA A 92 7.22 7.43 8.03
C ALA A 92 6.64 8.83 8.29
N THR A 93 6.05 9.01 9.46
CA THR A 93 5.86 10.34 10.06
C THR A 93 6.77 10.46 11.26
N HIS A 94 7.25 11.68 11.53
CA HIS A 94 8.00 11.95 12.75
C HIS A 94 7.04 12.36 13.86
N ALA A 95 6.94 11.53 14.91
CA ALA A 95 6.26 11.89 16.14
C ALA A 95 7.27 12.29 17.22
N ALA A 96 6.78 12.89 18.31
CA ALA A 96 7.63 13.26 19.46
C ALA A 96 8.41 12.06 20.01
N THR A 97 7.79 10.87 20.03
CA THR A 97 8.38 9.62 20.55
C THR A 97 9.32 8.91 19.56
N GLY A 98 9.55 9.47 18.38
CA GLY A 98 10.35 8.85 17.31
C GLY A 98 9.54 8.65 16.04
N PRO A 99 10.17 8.09 14.99
CA PRO A 99 9.48 7.90 13.73
C PRO A 99 8.45 6.77 13.84
N VAL A 100 7.28 6.98 13.23
CA VAL A 100 6.19 6.02 13.11
C VAL A 100 6.19 5.53 11.66
N MET A 101 6.45 4.24 11.47
CA MET A 101 6.52 3.66 10.12
C MET A 101 5.12 3.45 9.57
N HIS A 102 4.79 4.09 8.45
CA HIS A 102 3.53 3.88 7.75
C HIS A 102 3.60 2.65 6.86
N ASN A 103 4.73 2.46 6.19
CA ASN A 103 5.08 1.26 5.44
C ASN A 103 6.61 1.22 5.28
N SER A 104 7.22 0.05 5.37
CA SER A 104 8.65 -0.09 5.15
C SER A 104 9.06 -1.46 4.63
N PHE A 105 10.22 -1.49 3.97
CA PHE A 105 10.70 -2.61 3.18
C PHE A 105 12.15 -2.92 3.53
N LEU A 106 12.40 -4.20 3.81
CA LEU A 106 13.68 -4.76 4.21
C LEU A 106 14.31 -5.48 3.03
N TYR A 107 15.52 -5.07 2.64
CA TYR A 107 16.28 -5.70 1.58
C TYR A 107 17.49 -6.41 2.17
N ARG A 108 17.55 -7.73 1.97
CA ARG A 108 18.58 -8.64 2.53
C ARG A 108 18.72 -8.53 4.05
N LEU A 109 17.59 -8.29 4.72
CA LEU A 109 17.44 -8.29 6.17
C LEU A 109 16.29 -9.23 6.57
N PRO A 110 16.40 -9.95 7.69
CA PRO A 110 15.38 -10.89 8.11
C PRO A 110 14.15 -10.18 8.69
N HIS A 111 13.00 -10.86 8.70
CA HIS A 111 11.74 -10.35 9.26
C HIS A 111 11.87 -9.86 10.72
N ALA A 112 12.74 -10.50 11.53
CA ALA A 112 12.98 -10.12 12.92
C ALA A 112 13.62 -8.73 13.10
N PHE A 113 14.25 -8.19 12.05
CA PHE A 113 15.00 -6.94 12.09
C PHE A 113 14.18 -5.77 12.64
N PHE A 114 12.97 -5.58 12.10
CA PHE A 114 12.12 -4.45 12.46
C PHE A 114 11.60 -4.56 13.89
N GLY A 115 11.13 -5.74 14.30
CA GLY A 115 10.65 -5.96 15.67
C GLY A 115 11.74 -5.79 16.72
N ASP A 116 12.99 -6.15 16.39
CA ASP A 116 14.12 -5.89 17.27
C ASP A 116 14.54 -4.41 17.27
N TRP A 117 14.52 -3.75 16.11
CA TRP A 117 14.78 -2.31 16.02
C TRP A 117 13.80 -1.50 16.88
N GLN A 118 12.51 -1.88 16.90
CA GLN A 118 11.51 -1.21 17.73
C GLN A 118 11.89 -1.17 19.22
N ARG A 119 12.65 -2.17 19.72
CA ARG A 119 13.11 -2.23 21.13
C ARG A 119 14.30 -1.32 21.43
N VAL A 120 15.01 -0.86 20.40
CA VAL A 120 16.19 0.01 20.51
C VAL A 120 15.99 1.37 19.85
N ARG A 121 14.81 1.64 19.28
CA ARG A 121 14.51 2.87 18.53
C ARG A 121 14.71 4.16 19.33
N ASP A 122 14.55 4.09 20.66
CA ASP A 122 14.74 5.19 21.60
C ASP A 122 16.21 5.64 21.68
N CYS A 123 17.14 4.72 21.41
CA CYS A 123 18.57 4.98 21.41
C CYS A 123 19.19 5.03 20.00
N ASP A 124 18.39 4.92 18.93
CA ASP A 124 18.84 5.02 17.54
C ASP A 124 19.29 6.46 17.20
N PRO A 125 20.59 6.70 17.01
CA PRO A 125 21.11 8.02 16.68
C PRO A 125 20.72 8.48 15.27
N LEU A 126 20.52 7.58 14.30
CA LEU A 126 20.10 7.94 12.94
C LEU A 126 18.66 8.41 12.94
N ALA A 127 17.76 7.70 13.62
CA ALA A 127 16.35 8.09 13.75
C ALA A 127 16.17 9.44 14.45
N ARG A 128 17.00 9.73 15.47
CA ARG A 128 16.98 11.01 16.18
C ARG A 128 17.54 12.16 15.33
N ARG A 129 18.69 11.97 14.71
CA ARG A 129 19.41 13.02 13.98
C ARG A 129 18.76 13.34 12.61
N THR A 130 18.08 12.39 11.96
CA THR A 130 17.39 12.64 10.68
C THR A 130 16.14 13.52 10.81
N ARG A 131 15.56 13.64 12.01
CA ARG A 131 14.36 14.44 12.29
C ARG A 131 14.47 15.88 11.79
N ASP A 132 15.64 16.50 11.99
CA ASP A 132 15.87 17.92 11.70
C ASP A 132 16.76 18.13 10.45
N GLY A 133 17.11 17.05 9.75
CA GLY A 133 18.13 17.02 8.70
C GLY A 133 17.65 16.48 7.36
N HIS A 134 16.42 16.83 6.93
CA HIS A 134 15.90 16.37 5.63
C HIS A 134 16.83 16.76 4.47
N GLY A 135 17.09 15.80 3.58
CA GLY A 135 17.97 15.95 2.43
C GLY A 135 19.46 15.80 2.74
N ARG A 136 19.84 15.57 4.01
CA ARG A 136 21.24 15.36 4.40
C ARG A 136 21.46 13.93 4.89
N ALA A 137 22.46 13.26 4.34
CA ALA A 137 22.84 11.92 4.74
C ALA A 137 23.61 11.94 6.07
N LEU A 138 23.22 11.03 6.95
CA LEU A 138 23.89 10.76 8.20
C LEU A 138 24.60 9.42 8.08
N ARG A 139 25.87 9.41 8.50
CA ARG A 139 26.73 8.23 8.48
C ARG A 139 27.12 7.88 9.90
N LEU A 140 27.25 6.59 10.15
CA LEU A 140 27.59 6.06 11.46
C LEU A 140 28.36 4.76 11.32
N SER A 141 29.43 4.64 12.10
CA SER A 141 30.20 3.41 12.25
C SER A 141 29.80 2.73 13.55
N VAL A 142 29.63 1.41 13.56
CA VAL A 142 29.23 0.66 14.77
C VAL A 142 30.23 0.78 15.93
N ILE A 143 31.48 1.16 15.62
CA ILE A 143 32.55 1.40 16.59
C ILE A 143 32.67 2.86 17.03
N GLU A 144 31.75 3.74 16.62
CA GLU A 144 31.76 5.15 17.03
C GLU A 144 31.67 5.27 18.57
N PRO A 145 32.56 6.09 19.20
CA PRO A 145 32.51 6.31 20.63
C PRO A 145 31.16 6.91 21.07
N GLY A 146 30.65 6.48 22.22
CA GLY A 146 29.41 7.02 22.79
C GLY A 146 28.11 6.43 22.24
N LEU A 147 28.17 5.42 21.35
CA LEU A 147 26.97 4.66 20.96
C LEU A 147 26.41 3.86 22.14
N ASP A 148 25.10 3.94 22.34
CA ASP A 148 24.35 3.12 23.29
C ASP A 148 24.62 1.63 23.01
N VAL A 149 24.89 0.87 24.07
CA VAL A 149 25.23 -0.56 23.97
C VAL A 149 24.11 -1.36 23.33
N ARG A 150 22.85 -1.04 23.60
CA ARG A 150 21.69 -1.76 23.03
C ARG A 150 21.62 -1.58 21.52
N PHE A 151 21.82 -0.35 21.05
CA PHE A 151 21.86 -0.06 19.61
C PHE A 151 23.05 -0.74 18.94
N ARG A 152 24.22 -0.72 19.60
CA ARG A 152 25.43 -1.39 19.10
C ARG A 152 25.24 -2.89 18.98
N ASP A 153 24.68 -3.53 20.01
CA ASP A 153 24.40 -4.97 20.01
C ASP A 153 23.40 -5.34 18.91
N TRP A 154 22.41 -4.48 18.67
CA TRP A 154 21.49 -4.64 17.53
C TRP A 154 22.23 -4.55 16.19
N CYS A 155 23.11 -3.56 15.99
CA CYS A 155 23.94 -3.48 14.80
C CYS A 155 24.82 -4.74 14.61
N VAL A 156 25.48 -5.21 15.68
CA VAL A 156 26.32 -6.41 15.66
C VAL A 156 25.50 -7.65 15.32
N LYS A 157 24.32 -7.83 15.93
CA LYS A 157 23.40 -8.94 15.66
C LYS A 157 23.06 -9.07 14.17
N TYR A 158 22.90 -7.95 13.48
CA TYR A 158 22.53 -7.91 12.06
C TYR A 158 23.74 -7.69 11.13
N GLY A 159 24.97 -7.66 11.65
CA GLY A 159 26.19 -7.48 10.87
C GLY A 159 26.30 -6.08 10.24
N LEU A 160 25.75 -5.05 10.87
CA LEU A 160 25.76 -3.67 10.37
C LEU A 160 27.00 -2.96 10.90
N ALA A 161 28.06 -2.87 10.09
CA ALA A 161 29.31 -2.22 10.49
C ALA A 161 29.31 -0.72 10.17
N GLN A 162 28.77 -0.36 9.00
CA GLN A 162 28.60 1.02 8.56
C GLN A 162 27.15 1.24 8.18
N LEU A 163 26.58 2.35 8.64
CA LEU A 163 25.19 2.70 8.43
C LEU A 163 25.14 4.09 7.80
N MET A 164 24.33 4.25 6.77
CA MET A 164 24.00 5.57 6.22
C MET A 164 22.49 5.70 6.08
N CYS A 165 21.95 6.82 6.54
CA CYS A 165 20.52 7.11 6.48
C CYS A 165 20.27 8.52 5.96
N VAL A 166 19.31 8.66 5.06
CA VAL A 166 18.84 9.95 4.54
C VAL A 166 17.31 9.95 4.49
N CYS A 167 16.71 11.10 4.81
CA CYS A 167 15.26 11.29 4.78
C CYS A 167 14.90 12.49 3.91
N THR A 168 13.73 12.48 3.28
CA THR A 168 13.14 13.65 2.63
C THR A 168 11.69 13.80 3.03
N LEU A 169 11.24 15.04 3.23
CA LEU A 169 9.86 15.37 3.58
C LEU A 169 9.08 15.78 2.33
N ASP A 170 8.06 15.01 1.99
CA ASP A 170 7.06 15.48 1.04
C ASP A 170 6.05 16.38 1.77
N ARG A 171 6.24 17.70 1.61
CA ARG A 171 5.38 18.72 2.23
C ARG A 171 3.93 18.70 1.74
N ARG A 172 3.62 18.05 0.62
CA ARG A 172 2.24 17.93 0.13
C ARG A 172 1.42 17.03 1.03
N PHE A 173 2.02 15.95 1.52
CA PHE A 173 1.34 14.92 2.31
C PHE A 173 1.78 14.90 3.78
N GLY A 174 2.84 15.64 4.13
CA GLY A 174 3.44 15.59 5.47
C GLY A 174 4.13 14.25 5.77
N LEU A 175 4.48 13.49 4.73
CA LEU A 175 5.09 12.17 4.82
C LEU A 175 6.59 12.25 4.58
N THR A 176 7.36 11.54 5.40
CA THR A 176 8.80 11.44 5.26
C THR A 176 9.17 10.13 4.60
N THR A 177 9.85 10.19 3.45
CA THR A 177 10.50 9.01 2.87
C THR A 177 11.89 8.89 3.47
N PHE A 178 12.25 7.70 3.94
CA PHE A 178 13.58 7.41 4.47
C PHE A 178 14.27 6.31 3.68
N MET A 179 15.60 6.35 3.67
CA MET A 179 16.43 5.33 3.06
C MET A 179 17.64 5.10 3.95
N SER A 180 17.76 3.89 4.48
CA SER A 180 18.92 3.42 5.23
C SER A 180 19.61 2.31 4.45
N ILE A 181 20.92 2.43 4.27
CA ILE A 181 21.77 1.43 3.64
C ILE A 181 22.92 1.04 4.57
N TYR A 182 23.34 -0.22 4.46
CA TYR A 182 24.25 -0.84 5.44
C TYR A 182 25.40 -1.56 4.74
N ARG A 183 26.61 -1.36 5.26
CA ARG A 183 27.78 -2.18 4.92
C ARG A 183 28.19 -3.09 6.07
N ARG A 184 28.65 -4.30 5.74
CA ARG A 184 29.08 -5.31 6.72
C ARG A 184 30.54 -5.18 7.14
N GLY A 185 31.37 -4.53 6.33
CA GLY A 185 32.80 -4.34 6.60
C GLY A 185 33.11 -2.99 7.25
N LEU A 186 34.04 -2.97 8.21
CA LEU A 186 34.59 -1.74 8.78
C LEU A 186 35.60 -1.03 7.86
N ASN A 187 36.14 -1.74 6.86
CA ASN A 187 37.18 -1.26 5.96
C ASN A 187 36.68 -0.41 4.79
N GLN A 188 35.36 -0.27 4.62
CA GLN A 188 34.74 0.52 3.55
C GLN A 188 33.69 1.50 4.12
N PRO A 189 34.09 2.50 4.92
CA PRO A 189 33.17 3.50 5.45
C PRO A 189 32.48 4.27 4.32
N PHE A 190 31.28 4.78 4.58
CA PHE A 190 30.57 5.63 3.62
C PHE A 190 31.30 6.97 3.46
N GLY A 191 31.70 7.29 2.23
CA GLY A 191 32.40 8.53 1.88
C GLY A 191 31.45 9.71 1.66
N ASP A 192 32.02 10.88 1.36
CA ASP A 192 31.23 12.06 1.00
C ASP A 192 30.55 11.88 -0.36
N ASP A 193 31.18 11.17 -1.29
CA ASP A 193 30.58 10.82 -2.58
C ASP A 193 29.35 9.91 -2.43
N ASP A 194 29.42 8.93 -1.51
CA ASP A 194 28.28 8.05 -1.19
C ASP A 194 27.11 8.88 -0.64
N ALA A 195 27.41 9.78 0.30
CA ALA A 195 26.43 10.68 0.90
C ALA A 195 25.78 11.58 -0.16
N CYS A 196 26.58 12.23 -1.01
CA CYS A 196 26.08 13.10 -2.08
C CYS A 196 25.15 12.36 -3.05
N ARG A 197 25.48 11.11 -3.41
CA ARG A 197 24.64 10.29 -4.30
C ARG A 197 23.28 9.98 -3.67
N VAL A 198 23.23 9.54 -2.41
CA VAL A 198 21.94 9.20 -1.77
C VAL A 198 21.10 10.44 -1.46
N GLU A 199 21.73 11.58 -1.15
CA GLU A 199 21.06 12.88 -0.98
C GLU A 199 20.40 13.36 -2.28
N GLN A 200 21.04 13.12 -3.43
CA GLN A 200 20.42 13.41 -4.73
C GLN A 200 19.29 12.43 -5.06
N VAL A 201 19.41 11.15 -4.72
CA VAL A 201 18.40 10.12 -5.05
C VAL A 201 17.15 10.21 -4.18
N ILE A 202 17.24 10.55 -2.88
CA ILE A 202 16.10 10.50 -1.96
C ILE A 202 14.85 11.32 -2.40
N PRO A 203 14.94 12.54 -2.95
CA PRO A 203 13.74 13.22 -3.48
C PRO A 203 13.14 12.51 -4.70
N HIS A 204 13.97 11.90 -5.54
CA HIS A 204 13.50 11.12 -6.70
C HIS A 204 12.81 9.83 -6.25
N LEU A 205 13.31 9.16 -5.21
CA LEU A 205 12.63 8.02 -4.61
C LEU A 205 11.24 8.42 -4.10
N ALA A 206 11.11 9.52 -3.36
CA ALA A 206 9.82 10.00 -2.86
C ALA A 206 8.83 10.28 -4.01
N ALA A 207 9.30 10.94 -5.08
CA ALA A 207 8.47 11.19 -6.27
C ALA A 207 8.09 9.88 -7.00
N ALA A 208 9.03 8.95 -7.13
CA ALA A 208 8.84 7.66 -7.79
C ALA A 208 7.87 6.76 -7.03
N LEU A 209 7.89 6.77 -5.69
CA LEU A 209 6.90 6.09 -4.85
C LEU A 209 5.49 6.61 -5.16
N THR A 210 5.29 7.92 -5.23
CA THR A 210 4.00 8.54 -5.58
C THR A 210 3.52 8.10 -6.97
N ILE A 211 4.42 8.10 -7.97
CA ILE A 211 4.12 7.61 -9.32
C ILE A 211 3.74 6.11 -9.29
N ASN A 212 4.47 5.32 -8.52
CA ASN A 212 4.22 3.88 -8.41
C ASN A 212 2.85 3.57 -7.81
N ARG A 213 2.46 4.28 -6.75
CA ARG A 213 1.13 4.14 -6.14
C ARG A 213 0.01 4.55 -7.09
N ALA A 214 0.19 5.64 -7.84
CA ALA A 214 -0.76 6.06 -8.88
C ALA A 214 -0.88 5.01 -10.02
N ALA A 215 0.24 4.47 -10.47
CA ALA A 215 0.28 3.49 -11.54
C ALA A 215 -0.35 2.15 -11.14
N GLN A 216 -0.22 1.73 -9.87
CA GLN A 216 -0.90 0.55 -9.34
C GLN A 216 -2.42 0.63 -9.53
N LEU A 217 -3.03 1.73 -9.08
CA LEU A 217 -4.47 1.95 -9.20
C LEU A 217 -4.91 2.04 -10.67
N THR A 218 -4.06 2.61 -11.54
CA THR A 218 -4.38 2.67 -12.97
C THR A 218 -4.37 1.28 -13.62
N ARG A 219 -3.38 0.43 -13.31
CA ARG A 219 -3.27 -0.93 -13.90
C ARG A 219 -4.38 -1.87 -13.48
N GLU A 220 -4.85 -1.74 -12.24
CA GLU A 220 -5.94 -2.56 -11.71
C GLU A 220 -7.34 -2.03 -12.08
N ARG A 221 -7.40 -0.99 -12.93
CA ARG A 221 -8.69 -0.53 -13.48
C ARG A 221 -9.18 -1.57 -14.48
N GLY A 222 -10.01 -2.50 -14.01
CA GLY A 222 -10.74 -3.40 -14.89
C GLY A 222 -11.69 -2.62 -15.81
N ASP A 223 -11.98 -3.17 -16.99
CA ASP A 223 -12.98 -2.64 -17.95
C ASP A 223 -14.45 -2.79 -17.44
N GLY A 224 -14.64 -3.24 -16.19
CA GLY A 224 -15.92 -3.51 -15.56
C GLY A 224 -16.63 -2.24 -15.04
N ALA A 225 -17.74 -1.92 -15.70
CA ALA A 225 -18.66 -0.80 -15.51
C ALA A 225 -18.97 -0.35 -14.05
N GLY A 226 -18.63 0.91 -13.75
CA GLY A 226 -19.17 1.72 -12.65
C GLY A 226 -18.18 2.81 -12.18
N PRO A 227 -18.65 3.95 -11.63
CA PRO A 227 -17.76 4.97 -11.04
C PRO A 227 -17.26 4.48 -9.68
N VAL A 228 -16.34 3.51 -9.70
CA VAL A 228 -15.64 3.05 -8.51
C VAL A 228 -14.51 4.04 -8.24
N ALA A 229 -14.57 4.72 -7.10
CA ALA A 229 -13.49 5.59 -6.69
C ALA A 229 -12.50 4.82 -5.84
N ARG A 230 -11.21 4.93 -6.16
CA ARG A 230 -10.17 4.11 -5.55
C ARG A 230 -9.13 4.94 -4.85
N ALA A 231 -8.53 4.36 -3.82
CA ALA A 231 -7.45 4.99 -3.10
C ALA A 231 -6.51 3.95 -2.47
N LEU A 232 -5.30 4.40 -2.16
CA LEU A 232 -4.32 3.68 -1.37
C LEU A 232 -4.11 4.42 -0.06
N CYS A 233 -4.27 3.72 1.05
CA CYS A 233 -3.95 4.24 2.38
C CYS A 233 -3.08 3.26 3.16
N ASP A 234 -2.41 3.75 4.20
CA ASP A 234 -1.71 2.87 5.15
C ASP A 234 -2.60 2.43 6.33
N ASN A 235 -2.01 1.72 7.29
CA ASN A 235 -2.69 1.21 8.49
C ASN A 235 -3.13 2.31 9.48
N PHE A 236 -2.68 3.55 9.30
CA PHE A 236 -3.17 4.73 10.03
C PHE A 236 -4.24 5.48 9.26
N GLY A 237 -4.62 4.98 8.09
CA GLY A 237 -5.60 5.58 7.19
C GLY A 237 -5.08 6.78 6.40
N VAL A 238 -3.79 7.11 6.48
CA VAL A 238 -3.25 8.24 5.71
C VAL A 238 -3.26 7.87 4.24
N LEU A 239 -3.77 8.76 3.39
CA LEU A 239 -3.89 8.53 1.96
C LEU A 239 -2.53 8.78 1.27
N HIS A 240 -2.05 7.78 0.55
CA HIS A 240 -0.84 7.86 -0.28
C HIS A 240 -1.19 8.24 -1.72
N HIS A 241 -2.36 7.79 -2.19
CA HIS A 241 -2.91 8.18 -3.49
C HIS A 241 -4.43 7.99 -3.49
N ALA A 242 -5.14 8.79 -4.28
CA ALA A 242 -6.58 8.62 -4.53
C ALA A 242 -6.92 9.05 -5.95
N ASP A 243 -7.83 8.31 -6.59
CA ASP A 243 -8.40 8.65 -7.89
C ASP A 243 -9.14 10.00 -7.78
N HIS A 244 -9.18 10.73 -8.89
CA HIS A 244 -9.98 11.96 -8.95
C HIS A 244 -11.46 11.67 -8.62
N GLY A 245 -12.04 12.48 -7.73
CA GLY A 245 -13.43 12.32 -7.28
C GLY A 245 -13.62 11.34 -6.12
N PHE A 246 -12.56 10.66 -5.65
CA PHE A 246 -12.62 9.85 -4.42
C PHE A 246 -13.13 10.65 -3.23
N ASP A 247 -12.72 11.91 -3.13
CA ASP A 247 -13.14 12.76 -2.03
C ASP A 247 -14.64 13.01 -1.99
N ASP A 248 -15.26 13.19 -3.16
CA ASP A 248 -16.69 13.42 -3.28
C ASP A 248 -17.47 12.16 -2.92
N VAL A 249 -16.97 10.99 -3.33
CA VAL A 249 -17.54 9.70 -2.94
C VAL A 249 -17.47 9.52 -1.43
N LEU A 250 -16.31 9.75 -0.81
CA LEU A 250 -16.14 9.55 0.62
C LEU A 250 -16.98 10.53 1.46
N ARG A 251 -17.15 11.78 0.97
CA ARG A 251 -18.03 12.78 1.59
C ARG A 251 -19.51 12.40 1.60
N ALA A 252 -19.96 11.49 0.73
CA ALA A 252 -21.33 10.99 0.76
C ALA A 252 -21.64 10.17 2.03
N GLU A 253 -20.63 9.49 2.59
CA GLU A 253 -20.74 8.77 3.87
C GLU A 253 -20.34 9.67 5.04
N TRP A 254 -19.31 10.51 4.85
CA TRP A 254 -18.76 11.37 5.89
C TRP A 254 -18.64 12.83 5.41
N PRO A 255 -19.72 13.64 5.51
CA PRO A 255 -19.73 15.00 4.98
C PRO A 255 -18.68 15.95 5.57
N GLY A 256 -18.26 15.73 6.82
CA GLY A 256 -17.26 16.55 7.53
C GLY A 256 -15.80 16.13 7.27
N TRP A 257 -15.54 15.21 6.35
CA TRP A 257 -14.21 14.69 6.10
C TRP A 257 -13.31 15.66 5.31
N ALA A 258 -12.03 15.75 5.70
CA ALA A 258 -11.08 16.78 5.26
C ALA A 258 -9.91 16.27 4.39
N GLY A 259 -9.98 15.07 3.83
CA GLY A 259 -9.12 14.66 2.70
C GLY A 259 -7.80 13.95 3.03
N ALA A 260 -7.19 14.15 4.20
CA ALA A 260 -5.83 13.63 4.45
C ALA A 260 -5.76 12.17 4.94
N ARG A 261 -6.76 11.75 5.73
CA ARG A 261 -6.81 10.44 6.38
C ARG A 261 -8.22 9.89 6.31
N VAL A 262 -8.41 8.64 5.91
CA VAL A 262 -9.75 8.03 5.93
C VAL A 262 -10.37 8.05 7.33
N PRO A 263 -11.71 8.17 7.46
CA PRO A 263 -12.36 8.26 8.76
C PRO A 263 -12.09 7.06 9.67
N GLU A 264 -12.03 7.30 10.99
CA GLU A 264 -11.71 6.27 12.00
C GLU A 264 -12.55 4.99 11.91
N PRO A 265 -13.87 5.02 11.62
CA PRO A 265 -14.62 3.79 11.42
C PRO A 265 -14.06 2.89 10.31
N LEU A 266 -13.53 3.49 9.23
CA LEU A 266 -12.89 2.76 8.15
C LEU A 266 -11.50 2.26 8.57
N VAL A 267 -10.71 3.07 9.30
CA VAL A 267 -9.41 2.65 9.87
C VAL A 267 -9.56 1.42 10.76
N ALA A 268 -10.50 1.47 11.72
CA ALA A 268 -10.78 0.36 12.61
C ALA A 268 -11.23 -0.91 11.84
N HIS A 269 -11.99 -0.73 10.75
CA HIS A 269 -12.39 -1.84 9.88
C HIS A 269 -11.21 -2.45 9.13
N LEU A 270 -10.33 -1.63 8.54
CA LEU A 270 -9.11 -2.09 7.85
C LEU A 270 -8.24 -2.95 8.77
N ARG A 271 -8.07 -2.53 10.03
CA ARG A 271 -7.26 -3.26 11.02
C ARG A 271 -7.86 -4.60 11.45
N ARG A 272 -9.18 -4.67 11.57
CA ARG A 272 -9.87 -5.83 12.18
C ARG A 272 -10.43 -6.82 11.15
N ARG A 273 -10.81 -6.35 9.96
CA ARG A 273 -11.62 -7.08 8.98
C ARG A 273 -11.27 -6.72 7.53
N SER A 274 -9.98 -6.57 7.22
CA SER A 274 -9.51 -6.20 5.88
C SER A 274 -10.02 -7.07 4.74
N THR A 275 -10.37 -8.34 5.00
CA THR A 275 -10.89 -9.27 4.00
C THR A 275 -12.40 -9.13 3.73
N GLN A 276 -13.11 -8.36 4.55
CA GLN A 276 -14.54 -8.08 4.37
C GLN A 276 -14.74 -6.65 3.89
N PRO A 277 -15.75 -6.40 3.04
CA PRO A 277 -16.09 -5.04 2.65
C PRO A 277 -16.69 -4.28 3.83
N PHE A 278 -16.33 -3.00 3.95
CA PHE A 278 -17.02 -2.06 4.82
C PHE A 278 -18.35 -1.68 4.18
N VAL A 279 -19.43 -1.72 4.96
CA VAL A 279 -20.77 -1.35 4.51
C VAL A 279 -21.30 -0.24 5.39
N GLY A 280 -21.29 0.98 4.86
CA GLY A 280 -21.80 2.18 5.51
C GLY A 280 -23.28 2.44 5.21
N ALA A 281 -23.73 3.65 5.49
CA ALA A 281 -25.07 4.14 5.16
C ALA A 281 -25.23 4.36 3.63
N ALA A 282 -24.27 5.05 3.02
CA ALA A 282 -24.26 5.44 1.62
C ALA A 282 -23.29 4.61 0.77
N LEU A 283 -22.19 4.12 1.34
CA LEU A 283 -21.12 3.46 0.59
C LEU A 283 -20.95 1.97 0.92
N ARG A 284 -20.51 1.21 -0.08
CA ARG A 284 -19.84 -0.07 0.11
C ARG A 284 -18.40 0.09 -0.34
N ILE A 285 -17.48 -0.30 0.53
CA ILE A 285 -16.06 -0.12 0.32
C ILE A 285 -15.40 -1.49 0.38
N GLN A 286 -14.81 -1.92 -0.73
CA GLN A 286 -13.94 -3.08 -0.73
C GLN A 286 -12.55 -2.65 -0.25
N CYS A 287 -11.94 -3.47 0.60
CA CYS A 287 -10.60 -3.25 1.09
C CYS A 287 -9.74 -4.45 0.70
N VAL A 288 -8.54 -4.21 0.19
CA VAL A 288 -7.58 -5.26 -0.19
C VAL A 288 -6.20 -4.87 0.35
N PRO A 289 -5.56 -5.69 1.20
CA PRO A 289 -4.20 -5.41 1.65
C PRO A 289 -3.20 -5.61 0.49
N ILE A 290 -2.30 -4.65 0.31
CA ILE A 290 -1.25 -4.68 -0.72
C ILE A 290 0.05 -4.16 -0.11
N ALA A 291 0.98 -5.07 0.19
CA ALA A 291 2.35 -4.77 0.63
C ALA A 291 2.43 -3.59 1.64
N GLY A 292 1.81 -3.78 2.80
CA GLY A 292 1.82 -2.80 3.91
C GLY A 292 0.86 -1.62 3.75
N LEU A 293 0.16 -1.53 2.62
CA LEU A 293 -0.93 -0.59 2.37
C LEU A 293 -2.26 -1.33 2.23
N PHE A 294 -3.34 -0.56 2.11
CA PHE A 294 -4.67 -1.01 1.73
C PHE A 294 -5.12 -0.28 0.47
N GLN A 295 -5.54 -1.05 -0.53
CA GLN A 295 -6.36 -0.54 -1.61
C GLN A 295 -7.82 -0.51 -1.15
N ILE A 296 -8.43 0.64 -1.38
CA ILE A 296 -9.80 0.94 -1.05
C ILE A 296 -10.53 1.18 -2.36
N GLU A 297 -11.65 0.50 -2.55
CA GLU A 297 -12.53 0.69 -3.69
C GLU A 297 -13.93 1.03 -3.17
N ALA A 298 -14.27 2.31 -3.26
CA ALA A 298 -15.53 2.84 -2.79
C ALA A 298 -16.52 2.95 -3.95
N ARG A 299 -17.73 2.42 -3.72
CA ARG A 299 -18.88 2.65 -4.60
C ARG A 299 -20.13 2.98 -3.79
N PRO A 300 -21.09 3.71 -4.39
CA PRO A 300 -22.42 3.85 -3.80
C PRO A 300 -23.03 2.47 -3.49
N ARG A 301 -23.79 2.39 -2.40
CA ARG A 301 -24.56 1.18 -2.09
C ARG A 301 -25.62 0.95 -3.14
N SER A 302 -25.55 -0.23 -3.74
CA SER A 302 -26.63 -0.74 -4.58
C SER A 302 -27.82 -1.16 -3.72
N LEU A 303 -28.98 -1.33 -4.35
CA LEU A 303 -30.16 -1.89 -3.68
C LEU A 303 -29.89 -3.30 -3.14
N LEU A 304 -29.06 -4.10 -3.83
CA LEU A 304 -28.69 -5.45 -3.38
C LEU A 304 -27.86 -5.43 -2.10
N ASP A 305 -27.04 -4.39 -1.87
CA ASP A 305 -26.26 -4.25 -0.63
C ASP A 305 -27.14 -3.98 0.60
N ARG A 306 -28.44 -3.71 0.40
CA ARG A 306 -29.43 -3.54 1.49
C ARG A 306 -30.09 -4.85 1.91
N LEU A 307 -29.89 -5.91 1.13
CA LEU A 307 -30.41 -7.24 1.44
C LEU A 307 -29.53 -7.95 2.46
N SER A 308 -30.14 -8.71 3.35
CA SER A 308 -29.42 -9.66 4.19
C SER A 308 -28.82 -10.79 3.33
N PRO A 309 -27.78 -11.50 3.80
CA PRO A 309 -27.19 -12.61 3.05
C PRO A 309 -28.22 -13.67 2.62
N ARG A 310 -29.21 -13.95 3.48
CA ARG A 310 -30.30 -14.91 3.19
C ARG A 310 -31.29 -14.37 2.16
N GLU A 311 -31.65 -13.08 2.25
CA GLU A 311 -32.51 -12.41 1.27
C GLU A 311 -31.87 -12.36 -0.12
N LEU A 312 -30.58 -12.01 -0.18
CA LEU A 312 -29.81 -11.96 -1.43
C LEU A 312 -29.69 -13.35 -2.07
N ALA A 313 -29.39 -14.39 -1.27
CA ALA A 313 -29.33 -15.76 -1.76
C ALA A 313 -30.68 -16.21 -2.35
N ALA A 314 -31.79 -15.93 -1.66
CA ALA A 314 -33.13 -16.24 -2.14
C ALA A 314 -33.44 -15.54 -3.47
N ILE A 315 -33.17 -14.22 -3.59
CA ILE A 315 -33.38 -13.48 -4.83
C ILE A 315 -32.50 -13.98 -5.97
N ARG A 316 -31.23 -14.33 -5.72
CA ARG A 316 -30.33 -14.86 -6.74
C ARG A 316 -30.82 -16.19 -7.30
N PHE A 317 -31.17 -17.14 -6.43
CA PHE A 317 -31.69 -18.44 -6.89
C PHE A 317 -33.03 -18.30 -7.60
N TYR A 318 -33.92 -17.43 -7.10
CA TYR A 318 -35.22 -17.20 -7.72
C TYR A 318 -35.12 -16.44 -9.05
N GLY A 319 -34.17 -15.51 -9.17
CA GLY A 319 -33.85 -14.77 -10.40
C GLY A 319 -33.23 -15.65 -11.48
N ALA A 320 -32.51 -16.71 -11.09
CA ALA A 320 -32.01 -17.75 -12.00
C ALA A 320 -33.11 -18.73 -12.50
N GLY A 321 -34.39 -18.38 -12.37
CA GLY A 321 -35.52 -19.15 -12.88
C GLY A 321 -36.08 -20.22 -11.93
N ARG A 322 -35.44 -20.48 -10.78
CA ARG A 322 -35.87 -21.55 -9.86
C ARG A 322 -37.21 -21.24 -9.20
N SER A 323 -37.98 -22.30 -8.92
CA SER A 323 -39.24 -22.26 -8.17
C SER A 323 -38.99 -22.11 -6.66
N HIS A 324 -40.02 -21.70 -5.91
CA HIS A 324 -39.95 -21.57 -4.46
C HIS A 324 -39.51 -22.87 -3.75
N LYS A 325 -39.91 -24.04 -4.27
CA LYS A 325 -39.55 -25.36 -3.70
C LYS A 325 -38.07 -25.67 -3.93
N GLU A 326 -37.55 -25.37 -5.13
CA GLU A 326 -36.14 -25.57 -5.46
C GLU A 326 -35.22 -24.62 -4.70
N VAL A 327 -35.61 -23.34 -4.55
CA VAL A 327 -34.89 -22.39 -3.70
C VAL A 327 -34.85 -22.86 -2.24
N ALA A 328 -35.98 -23.37 -1.73
CA ALA A 328 -36.09 -23.90 -0.38
C ALA A 328 -35.15 -25.10 -0.14
N GLN A 329 -35.13 -26.03 -1.10
CA GLN A 329 -34.21 -27.17 -1.10
C GLN A 329 -32.75 -26.73 -1.13
N GLN A 330 -32.40 -25.81 -2.03
CA GLN A 330 -31.04 -25.28 -2.17
C GLN A 330 -30.53 -24.57 -0.90
N MET A 331 -31.42 -23.86 -0.21
CA MET A 331 -31.10 -23.09 1.00
C MET A 331 -31.29 -23.88 2.30
N ALA A 332 -31.74 -25.14 2.22
CA ALA A 332 -32.09 -26.00 3.35
C ALA A 332 -33.06 -25.34 4.36
N ILE A 333 -34.14 -24.74 3.85
CA ILE A 333 -35.18 -24.06 4.64
C ILE A 333 -36.59 -24.39 4.10
N SER A 334 -37.65 -23.97 4.79
CA SER A 334 -39.02 -24.21 4.31
C SER A 334 -39.41 -23.30 3.12
N PRO A 335 -40.30 -23.74 2.21
CA PRO A 335 -40.85 -22.88 1.16
C PRO A 335 -41.54 -21.61 1.70
N THR A 336 -42.13 -21.68 2.89
CA THR A 336 -42.75 -20.53 3.56
C THR A 336 -41.69 -19.50 3.97
N THR A 337 -40.54 -19.97 4.48
CA THR A 337 -39.39 -19.12 4.81
C THR A 337 -38.80 -18.45 3.56
N VAL A 338 -38.74 -19.17 2.43
CA VAL A 338 -38.33 -18.58 1.14
C VAL A 338 -39.28 -17.46 0.71
N ARG A 339 -40.60 -17.70 0.74
CA ARG A 339 -41.59 -16.64 0.44
C ARG A 339 -41.43 -15.42 1.34
N HIS A 340 -41.15 -15.65 2.63
CA HIS A 340 -40.86 -14.58 3.57
C HIS A 340 -39.61 -13.78 3.15
N TYR A 341 -38.48 -14.44 2.86
CA TYR A 341 -37.26 -13.77 2.41
C TYR A 341 -37.44 -13.01 1.09
N LEU A 342 -38.12 -13.60 0.10
CA LEU A 342 -38.42 -12.94 -1.16
C LEU A 342 -39.31 -11.71 -0.96
N ARG A 343 -40.35 -11.80 -0.12
CA ARG A 343 -41.21 -10.66 0.21
C ARG A 343 -40.43 -9.54 0.89
N CYS A 344 -39.59 -9.87 1.87
CA CYS A 344 -38.73 -8.88 2.54
C CYS A 344 -37.75 -8.24 1.56
N ALA A 345 -37.17 -9.02 0.65
CA ALA A 345 -36.26 -8.54 -0.36
C ALA A 345 -36.96 -7.65 -1.39
N TYR A 346 -38.12 -8.03 -1.91
CA TYR A 346 -38.92 -7.21 -2.84
C TYR A 346 -39.24 -5.85 -2.23
N ARG A 347 -39.68 -5.82 -0.97
CA ARG A 347 -39.95 -4.58 -0.25
C ARG A 347 -38.70 -3.70 -0.14
N LYS A 348 -37.54 -4.28 0.17
CA LYS A 348 -36.26 -3.53 0.27
C LYS A 348 -35.75 -3.03 -1.09
N LEU A 349 -36.05 -3.75 -2.17
CA LEU A 349 -35.66 -3.39 -3.53
C LEU A 349 -36.70 -2.50 -4.24
N GLY A 350 -37.87 -2.26 -3.65
CA GLY A 350 -38.98 -1.55 -4.31
C GLY A 350 -39.55 -2.31 -5.52
N MET A 351 -39.45 -3.63 -5.52
CA MET A 351 -39.93 -4.47 -6.62
C MET A 351 -41.37 -4.92 -6.39
N HIS A 352 -42.12 -5.00 -7.49
CA HIS A 352 -43.49 -5.50 -7.51
C HIS A 352 -43.62 -6.81 -8.33
N ASP A 353 -42.65 -7.13 -9.20
CA ASP A 353 -42.70 -8.32 -10.05
C ASP A 353 -41.34 -9.02 -10.21
N LYS A 354 -41.38 -10.33 -10.49
CA LYS A 354 -40.23 -11.21 -10.76
C LYS A 354 -39.43 -10.76 -11.99
N SER A 355 -40.08 -10.19 -13.01
CA SER A 355 -39.42 -9.68 -14.23
C SER A 355 -38.35 -8.62 -13.94
N GLN A 356 -38.52 -7.85 -12.85
CA GLN A 356 -37.61 -6.78 -12.43
C GLN A 356 -36.31 -7.32 -11.79
N ILE A 357 -36.30 -8.59 -11.36
CA ILE A 357 -35.12 -9.21 -10.73
C ILE A 357 -33.95 -9.28 -11.71
N ALA A 358 -34.21 -9.67 -12.97
CA ALA A 358 -33.18 -9.80 -13.98
C ALA A 358 -32.48 -8.47 -14.28
N GLY A 359 -33.20 -7.35 -14.28
CA GLY A 359 -32.62 -6.02 -14.45
C GLY A 359 -31.71 -5.62 -13.29
N VAL A 360 -32.12 -5.86 -12.05
CA VAL A 360 -31.33 -5.51 -10.85
C VAL A 360 -30.15 -6.44 -10.62
N LEU A 361 -30.26 -7.72 -10.99
CA LEU A 361 -29.13 -8.66 -10.95
C LEU A 361 -28.18 -8.46 -12.15
N GLY A 362 -28.70 -8.12 -13.33
CA GLY A 362 -27.95 -7.92 -14.57
C GLY A 362 -27.14 -6.63 -14.59
N ALA A 363 -27.62 -5.56 -13.94
CA ALA A 363 -26.87 -4.30 -13.77
C ALA A 363 -25.53 -4.45 -13.01
N ILE A 364 -25.28 -5.62 -12.39
CA ILE A 364 -24.07 -5.93 -11.62
C ILE A 364 -23.44 -7.28 -12.08
N GLY A 365 -24.19 -8.13 -12.79
CA GLY A 365 -23.74 -9.46 -13.25
C GLY A 365 -22.59 -9.47 -14.27
N GLY A 366 -22.25 -8.31 -14.86
CA GLY A 366 -21.03 -8.15 -15.67
C GLY A 366 -19.73 -8.23 -14.86
N GLU A 367 -19.80 -8.16 -13.53
CA GLU A 367 -18.62 -8.08 -12.63
C GLU A 367 -18.03 -9.46 -12.22
N ARG A 368 -18.57 -10.60 -12.69
CA ARG A 368 -18.09 -11.94 -12.25
C ARG A 368 -18.00 -13.03 -13.33
N CYS A 369 -18.32 -12.76 -14.60
CA CYS A 369 -18.27 -13.80 -15.63
C CYS A 369 -16.88 -14.04 -16.25
N ALA A 370 -15.83 -13.30 -15.89
CA ALA A 370 -14.50 -13.48 -16.47
C ALA A 370 -13.69 -14.65 -15.87
N ASP A 371 -14.01 -15.16 -14.66
CA ASP A 371 -13.15 -16.12 -13.94
C ASP A 371 -13.74 -17.53 -13.74
N ALA A 372 -14.83 -17.90 -14.44
CA ALA A 372 -15.48 -19.20 -14.23
C ALA A 372 -15.83 -19.99 -15.49
N ILE A 373 -15.28 -19.67 -16.67
CA ILE A 373 -15.60 -20.40 -17.92
C ILE A 373 -14.44 -21.29 -18.44
N GLU A 374 -13.23 -21.25 -17.90
CA GLU A 374 -12.12 -22.10 -18.41
C GLU A 374 -11.80 -23.40 -17.63
N ARG A 375 -12.67 -23.86 -16.74
CA ARG A 375 -12.48 -25.20 -16.12
C ARG A 375 -13.80 -25.98 -16.07
N GLY A 376 -14.15 -26.56 -17.21
CA GLY A 376 -15.23 -27.53 -17.31
C GLY A 376 -15.38 -28.02 -18.75
N ASP A 377 -14.93 -29.24 -18.96
CA ASP A 377 -15.24 -30.14 -20.09
C ASP A 377 -14.44 -29.96 -21.38
N ASP A 378 -13.39 -30.79 -21.50
CA ASP A 378 -13.33 -31.67 -22.66
C ASP A 378 -12.97 -33.11 -22.20
N VAL A 379 -14.01 -33.95 -22.14
CA VAL A 379 -13.89 -35.41 -22.10
C VAL A 379 -14.20 -35.90 -23.50
N ARG A 380 -13.19 -36.45 -24.17
CA ARG A 380 -13.31 -37.68 -24.95
C ARG A 380 -12.03 -38.51 -24.82
#